data_AF-A0A973ILA7-F1
#
_entry.id   AF-A0A973ILA7-F1
#
_cell.length_a   1.000
_cell.length_b   1.000
_cell.length_c   1.000
_cell.angle_alpha   90.00
_cell.angle_beta   90.00
_cell.angle_gamma   90.00
#
_symmetry.space_group_name_H-M   'P 1'
#
loop_
_entity.id
_entity.type
_entity.pdbx_description
1 polymer ?
#
loop_
_entity_poly.entity_id
_entity_poly.type
_entity_poly.pdbx_seq_one_letter_code
_entity_poly.pdbx_strand_id
1 'polypeptide(L)'
;MSEHSLKPGVVTGDGYRTLVEAAKAGGYALPAVNVVSTNSLNAVMEAAAKAGSDVILQLSNSGAAFYAGAGMPDAFTAKVQGAVAAAQHAHLLAEHYGICVAMHTDHANKPLIPWVEAMLDEGEKYYAAHGKPLFSSHMLDLSADPIEFNLSECER
;
A
#
# COMPACT_ATOMS: atom_id res chain seq x y z
N MET A 1 -21.16 -12.12 -6.54
CA MET A 1 -19.85 -12.35 -5.91
C MET A 1 -18.94 -12.81 -7.03
N SER A 2 -17.84 -12.10 -7.29
CA SER A 2 -16.90 -12.46 -8.36
C SER A 2 -16.32 -13.86 -8.09
N GLU A 3 -16.23 -14.70 -9.13
CA GLU A 3 -15.72 -16.09 -9.08
C GLU A 3 -14.20 -16.20 -8.84
N HIS A 4 -13.55 -15.12 -8.38
CA HIS A 4 -12.11 -15.10 -8.19
C HIS A 4 -11.77 -15.41 -6.73
N SER A 5 -11.46 -16.67 -6.44
CA SER A 5 -10.99 -17.07 -5.11
C SER A 5 -9.52 -16.71 -4.96
N LEU A 6 -9.24 -15.54 -4.38
CA LEU A 6 -7.91 -15.17 -3.90
C LEU A 6 -7.72 -15.67 -2.47
N LYS A 7 -6.49 -16.04 -2.13
CA LYS A 7 -6.13 -16.35 -0.74
C LYS A 7 -6.14 -15.05 0.08
N PRO A 8 -6.80 -15.00 1.26
CA PRO A 8 -6.69 -13.89 2.19
C PRO A 8 -5.24 -13.53 2.53
N GLY A 9 -5.02 -12.25 2.82
CA GLY A 9 -3.70 -11.68 3.08
C GLY A 9 -3.40 -10.47 2.19
N VAL A 10 -2.16 -9.96 2.29
CA VAL A 10 -1.71 -8.90 1.39
C VAL A 10 -1.48 -9.48 0.00
N VAL A 11 -2.18 -8.96 -1.00
CA VAL A 11 -2.09 -9.41 -2.40
C VAL A 11 -1.16 -8.52 -3.20
N THR A 12 -0.40 -9.12 -4.11
CA THR A 12 0.59 -8.43 -4.95
C THR A 12 0.56 -9.05 -6.35
N GLY A 13 1.22 -8.41 -7.34
CA GLY A 13 1.31 -8.93 -8.70
C GLY A 13 -0.06 -9.30 -9.29
N ASP A 14 -0.21 -10.55 -9.73
CA ASP A 14 -1.45 -11.05 -10.34
C ASP A 14 -2.64 -11.06 -9.37
N GLY A 15 -2.40 -11.21 -8.06
CA GLY A 15 -3.47 -11.14 -7.06
C GLY A 15 -4.09 -9.73 -6.97
N TYR A 16 -3.26 -8.69 -7.06
CA TYR A 16 -3.75 -7.31 -7.13
C TYR A 16 -4.50 -7.04 -8.44
N ARG A 17 -3.98 -7.52 -9.58
CA ARG A 17 -4.67 -7.41 -10.88
C ARG A 17 -6.04 -8.08 -10.85
N THR A 18 -6.11 -9.28 -10.28
CA THR A 18 -7.36 -10.03 -10.09
C THR A 18 -8.37 -9.24 -9.25
N LEU A 19 -7.95 -8.57 -8.17
CA LEU A 19 -8.85 -7.68 -7.39
C LEU A 19 -9.41 -6.54 -8.23
N VAL A 20 -8.57 -5.88 -9.03
CA VAL A 20 -8.99 -4.75 -9.89
C VAL A 20 -9.94 -5.23 -10.99
N GLU A 21 -9.67 -6.39 -11.60
CA GLU A 21 -10.53 -7.00 -12.61
C GLU A 21 -11.87 -7.42 -12.03
N ALA A 22 -11.87 -8.02 -10.84
CA ALA A 22 -13.09 -8.38 -10.12
C ALA A 22 -13.97 -7.15 -9.82
N ALA A 23 -13.36 -6.05 -9.37
CA ALA A 23 -14.04 -4.78 -9.14
C ALA A 23 -14.66 -4.20 -10.42
N LYS A 24 -13.92 -4.23 -11.53
CA LYS A 24 -14.42 -3.80 -12.85
C LYS A 24 -15.58 -4.67 -13.33
N ALA A 25 -15.44 -5.99 -13.27
CA ALA A 25 -16.46 -6.94 -13.72
C ALA A 25 -17.73 -6.89 -12.85
N GLY A 26 -17.55 -6.66 -11.54
CA GLY A 26 -18.64 -6.55 -10.58
C GLY A 26 -19.27 -5.16 -10.47
N GLY A 27 -18.69 -4.13 -11.10
CA GLY A 27 -19.20 -2.76 -11.05
C GLY A 27 -19.09 -2.09 -9.68
N TYR A 28 -18.04 -2.41 -8.91
CA TYR A 28 -17.77 -1.82 -7.60
C TYR A 28 -16.37 -1.22 -7.51
N ALA A 29 -16.11 -0.48 -6.45
CA ALA A 29 -14.79 0.07 -6.13
C ALA A 29 -14.31 -0.44 -4.77
N LEU A 30 -12.99 -0.49 -4.59
CA LEU A 30 -12.37 -0.79 -3.31
C LEU A 30 -12.09 0.52 -2.56
N PRO A 31 -12.50 0.65 -1.29
CA PRO A 31 -12.08 1.79 -0.47
C PRO A 31 -10.56 1.76 -0.28
N ALA A 32 -9.92 2.92 -0.45
CA ALA A 32 -8.52 3.13 -0.11
C ALA A 32 -8.43 4.07 1.10
N VAL A 33 -7.98 3.53 2.24
CA VAL A 33 -8.06 4.23 3.53
C VAL A 33 -6.66 4.55 4.04
N ASN A 34 -6.38 5.84 4.25
CA ASN A 34 -5.13 6.26 4.89
C ASN A 34 -5.07 5.77 6.34
N VAL A 35 -3.95 5.14 6.70
CA VAL A 35 -3.70 4.64 8.06
C VAL A 35 -2.41 5.24 8.63
N VAL A 36 -2.38 5.40 9.94
CA VAL A 36 -1.28 6.07 10.66
C VAL A 36 -0.83 5.30 11.90
N SER A 37 -1.56 4.29 12.33
CA SER A 37 -1.22 3.44 13.47
C SER A 37 -1.81 2.04 13.31
N THR A 38 -1.38 1.12 14.18
CA THR A 38 -1.99 -0.21 14.31
C THR A 38 -3.50 -0.13 14.56
N ASN A 39 -3.97 0.84 15.36
CA ASN A 39 -5.40 1.03 15.64
C ASN A 39 -6.20 1.33 14.36
N SER A 40 -5.74 2.29 13.56
CA SER A 40 -6.41 2.63 12.30
C SER A 40 -6.34 1.48 11.29
N LEU A 41 -5.21 0.78 11.24
CA LEU A 41 -5.00 -0.34 10.32
C LEU A 41 -5.92 -1.53 10.67
N ASN A 42 -5.98 -1.90 11.95
CA ASN A 42 -6.86 -2.95 12.46
C ASN A 42 -8.34 -2.60 12.26
N ALA A 43 -8.72 -1.34 12.50
CA ALA A 43 -10.11 -0.89 12.31
C ALA A 43 -10.57 -1.04 10.85
N VAL A 44 -9.70 -0.73 9.89
CA VAL A 44 -10.01 -0.89 8.45
C VAL A 44 -10.15 -2.37 8.07
N MET A 45 -9.21 -3.22 8.52
CA MET A 45 -9.30 -4.67 8.24
C MET A 45 -10.55 -5.29 8.89
N GLU A 46 -10.90 -4.89 10.11
CA GLU A 46 -12.11 -5.34 10.79
C GLU A 46 -13.38 -4.91 10.05
N ALA A 47 -13.43 -3.65 9.60
CA ALA A 47 -14.57 -3.13 8.86
C ALA A 47 -14.75 -3.84 7.50
N ALA A 48 -13.65 -4.07 6.78
CA ALA A 48 -13.65 -4.79 5.51
C ALA A 48 -14.15 -6.24 5.68
N ALA A 49 -13.63 -6.96 6.69
CA ALA A 49 -14.07 -8.31 7.01
C ALA A 49 -15.56 -8.37 7.36
N LYS A 50 -16.05 -7.45 8.19
CA LYS A 50 -17.49 -7.35 8.55
C LYS A 50 -18.38 -7.05 7.34
N ALA A 51 -17.88 -6.29 6.38
CA ALA A 51 -18.59 -5.96 5.15
C ALA A 51 -18.52 -7.09 4.09
N GLY A 52 -17.73 -8.14 4.31
CA GLY A 52 -17.47 -9.17 3.30
C GLY A 52 -16.77 -8.60 2.06
N SER A 53 -15.88 -7.62 2.27
CA SER A 53 -15.17 -6.90 1.20
C SER A 53 -13.67 -6.95 1.40
N ASP A 54 -12.94 -6.87 0.30
CA ASP A 54 -11.50 -6.56 0.28
C ASP A 54 -11.29 -5.05 0.41
N VAL A 55 -10.05 -4.62 0.66
CA VAL A 55 -9.72 -3.21 0.92
C VAL A 55 -8.32 -2.82 0.45
N ILE A 56 -8.11 -1.53 0.22
CA ILE A 56 -6.78 -0.94 0.03
C ILE A 56 -6.39 -0.21 1.32
N LEU A 57 -5.26 -0.59 1.91
CA LEU A 57 -4.63 0.14 3.01
C LEU A 57 -3.54 1.03 2.42
N GLN A 58 -3.61 2.33 2.67
CA GLN A 58 -2.64 3.26 2.13
C GLN A 58 -1.94 4.11 3.19
N LEU A 59 -0.69 4.46 2.94
CA LEU A 59 0.05 5.42 3.76
C LEU A 59 0.42 6.63 2.92
N SER A 60 0.06 7.83 3.39
CA SER A 60 0.72 9.05 2.94
C SER A 60 2.11 9.14 3.55
N ASN A 61 3.00 9.94 2.96
CA ASN A 61 4.35 10.12 3.50
C ASN A 61 4.31 10.61 4.96
N SER A 62 3.38 11.50 5.33
CA SER A 62 3.20 11.96 6.71
C SER A 62 2.57 10.88 7.61
N GLY A 63 1.64 10.08 7.09
CA GLY A 63 1.06 8.95 7.81
C GLY A 63 2.09 7.87 8.14
N ALA A 64 3.00 7.59 7.20
CA ALA A 64 4.13 6.70 7.43
C ALA A 64 5.08 7.25 8.50
N ALA A 65 5.47 8.52 8.42
CA ALA A 65 6.29 9.15 9.46
C ALA A 65 5.62 9.11 10.85
N PHE A 66 4.29 9.30 10.90
CA PHE A 66 3.53 9.19 12.15
C PHE A 66 3.54 7.76 12.69
N TYR A 67 3.45 6.75 11.83
CA TYR A 67 3.52 5.34 12.21
C TYR A 67 4.87 4.98 12.86
N ALA A 68 5.97 5.54 12.34
CA ALA A 68 7.30 5.40 12.96
C ALA A 68 7.44 6.19 14.28
N GLY A 69 6.60 7.21 14.47
CA GLY A 69 6.61 8.11 15.61
C GLY A 69 7.33 9.42 15.33
N ALA A 70 6.65 10.53 15.63
CA ALA A 70 7.17 11.89 15.40
C ALA A 70 8.45 12.24 16.18
N GLY A 71 8.83 11.43 17.17
CA GLY A 71 10.08 11.59 17.93
C GLY A 71 11.31 11.01 17.24
N MET A 72 11.18 10.33 16.10
CA MET A 72 12.31 9.81 15.35
C MET A 72 13.15 10.98 14.77
N PRO A 73 14.47 11.07 15.05
CA PRO A 73 15.26 12.26 14.69
C PRO A 73 15.37 12.52 13.19
N ASP A 74 15.46 11.45 12.39
CA ASP A 74 15.52 11.53 10.94
C ASP A 74 14.12 11.35 10.35
N ALA A 75 13.56 12.45 9.86
CA ALA A 75 12.24 12.49 9.25
C ALA A 75 12.15 11.64 7.97
N PHE A 76 13.22 11.49 7.20
CA PHE A 76 13.20 10.65 6.00
C PHE A 76 13.16 9.17 6.39
N THR A 77 14.06 8.75 7.29
CA THR A 77 14.05 7.39 7.83
C THR A 77 12.70 7.06 8.49
N ALA A 78 12.06 8.01 9.20
CA ALA A 78 10.73 7.82 9.77
C ALA A 78 9.66 7.50 8.72
N LYS A 79 9.67 8.22 7.57
CA LYS A 79 8.73 7.96 6.46
C LYS A 79 8.93 6.55 5.87
N VAL A 80 10.17 6.11 5.72
CA VAL A 80 10.47 4.78 5.15
C VAL A 80 10.13 3.68 6.15
N GLN A 81 10.71 3.73 7.35
CA GLN A 81 10.56 2.67 8.34
C GLN A 81 9.13 2.56 8.88
N GLY A 82 8.40 3.67 8.96
CA GLY A 82 6.99 3.64 9.34
C GLY A 82 6.10 2.99 8.29
N ALA A 83 6.37 3.22 7.00
CA ALA A 83 5.68 2.51 5.93
C ALA A 83 6.00 1.01 5.95
N VAL A 84 7.28 0.64 6.12
CA VAL A 84 7.71 -0.77 6.26
C VAL A 84 7.02 -1.45 7.44
N ALA A 85 7.00 -0.83 8.60
CA ALA A 85 6.35 -1.36 9.80
C ALA A 85 4.86 -1.58 9.59
N ALA A 86 4.16 -0.62 8.98
CA ALA A 86 2.74 -0.75 8.68
C ALA A 86 2.44 -1.89 7.69
N ALA A 87 3.25 -2.03 6.63
CA ALA A 87 3.09 -3.11 5.66
C ALA A 87 3.35 -4.48 6.28
N GLN A 88 4.39 -4.63 7.11
CA GLN A 88 4.65 -5.90 7.80
C GLN A 88 3.52 -6.27 8.78
N HIS A 89 2.94 -5.29 9.47
CA HIS A 89 1.77 -5.50 10.32
C HIS A 89 0.57 -6.02 9.51
N ALA A 90 0.32 -5.45 8.32
CA ALA A 90 -0.72 -5.94 7.41
C ALA A 90 -0.42 -7.36 6.89
N HIS A 91 0.82 -7.64 6.46
CA HIS A 91 1.22 -9.00 6.03
C HIS A 91 1.02 -10.04 7.13
N LEU A 92 1.28 -9.66 8.39
CA LEU A 92 1.10 -10.55 9.53
C LEU A 92 -0.37 -10.85 9.84
N LEU A 93 -1.26 -9.86 9.67
CA LEU A 93 -2.63 -9.97 10.20
C LEU A 93 -3.72 -10.19 9.15
N ALA A 94 -3.58 -9.70 7.92
CA ALA A 94 -4.68 -9.68 6.95
C ALA A 94 -5.28 -11.09 6.68
N GLU A 95 -4.46 -12.14 6.68
CA GLU A 95 -4.93 -13.53 6.52
C GLU A 95 -5.89 -13.94 7.65
N HIS A 96 -5.65 -13.47 8.88
CA HIS A 96 -6.51 -13.76 10.04
C HIS A 96 -7.84 -12.99 10.02
N TYR A 97 -7.92 -11.89 9.27
CA TYR A 97 -9.17 -11.20 9.00
C TYR A 97 -9.98 -11.84 7.87
N GLY A 98 -9.40 -12.80 7.13
CA GLY A 98 -10.09 -13.51 6.06
C GLY A 98 -10.38 -12.66 4.81
N ILE A 99 -9.65 -11.57 4.61
CA ILE A 99 -9.80 -10.63 3.49
C ILE A 99 -8.52 -10.51 2.68
N CYS A 100 -8.64 -10.05 1.44
CA CYS A 100 -7.51 -9.55 0.67
C CYS A 100 -7.29 -8.07 0.98
N VAL A 101 -6.02 -7.71 1.10
CA VAL A 101 -5.57 -6.33 1.31
C VAL A 101 -4.59 -5.96 0.20
N ALA A 102 -4.82 -4.84 -0.47
CA ALA A 102 -3.76 -4.21 -1.25
C ALA A 102 -3.05 -3.16 -0.39
N MET A 103 -1.73 -3.29 -0.22
CA MET A 103 -0.90 -2.30 0.45
C MET A 103 -0.44 -1.24 -0.56
N HIS A 104 -0.65 0.03 -0.24
CA HIS A 104 -0.39 1.15 -1.14
C HIS A 104 0.37 2.29 -0.43
N THR A 105 1.17 3.05 -1.17
CA THR A 105 1.65 4.37 -0.72
C THR A 105 0.98 5.45 -1.55
N ASP A 106 0.39 6.42 -0.85
CA ASP A 106 -0.36 7.53 -1.39
C ASP A 106 0.56 8.63 -1.97
N HIS A 107 -0.02 9.72 -2.46
CA HIS A 107 0.63 10.85 -3.15
C HIS A 107 2.11 11.11 -2.82
N ALA A 108 2.97 10.93 -3.84
CA ALA A 108 4.36 11.36 -3.85
C ALA A 108 4.63 12.31 -5.02
N ASN A 109 4.74 13.60 -4.73
CA ASN A 109 5.15 14.61 -5.70
C ASN A 109 6.67 14.58 -5.93
N LYS A 110 7.17 15.43 -6.84
CA LYS A 110 8.58 15.42 -7.26
C LYS A 110 9.61 15.41 -6.12
N PRO A 111 9.49 16.20 -5.03
CA PRO A 111 10.41 16.11 -3.88
C PRO A 111 10.35 14.78 -3.09
N LEU A 112 9.29 14.00 -3.27
CA LEU A 112 9.05 12.71 -2.61
C LEU A 112 9.40 11.50 -3.49
N ILE A 113 9.89 11.70 -4.72
CA ILE A 113 10.43 10.60 -5.53
C ILE A 113 11.47 9.76 -4.75
N PRO A 114 12.43 10.36 -4.01
CA PRO A 114 13.38 9.57 -3.21
C PRO A 114 12.73 8.71 -2.12
N TRP A 115 11.56 9.10 -1.62
CA TRP A 115 10.81 8.28 -0.67
C TRP A 115 10.24 7.04 -1.37
N VAL A 116 9.68 7.19 -2.59
CA VAL A 116 9.20 6.05 -3.38
C VAL A 116 10.35 5.12 -3.77
N GLU A 117 11.49 5.66 -4.20
CA GLU A 117 12.70 4.86 -4.50
C GLU A 117 13.17 4.05 -3.28
N ALA A 118 13.22 4.68 -2.09
CA ALA A 118 13.55 3.95 -0.87
C ALA A 118 12.50 2.86 -0.51
N MET A 119 11.23 3.07 -0.84
CA MET A 119 10.20 2.04 -0.69
C MET A 119 10.37 0.89 -1.68
N LEU A 120 10.84 1.16 -2.90
CA LEU A 120 11.20 0.13 -3.89
C LEU A 120 12.40 -0.68 -3.39
N ASP A 121 13.44 -0.04 -2.85
CA ASP A 121 14.61 -0.73 -2.26
C ASP A 121 14.18 -1.70 -1.13
N GLU A 122 13.30 -1.26 -0.23
CA GLU A 122 12.74 -2.13 0.82
C GLU A 122 11.85 -3.24 0.24
N GLY A 123 11.13 -2.95 -0.84
CA GLY A 123 10.36 -3.92 -1.61
C GLY A 123 11.23 -5.03 -2.22
N GLU A 124 12.37 -4.67 -2.81
CA GLU A 124 13.34 -5.61 -3.40
C GLU A 124 13.99 -6.49 -2.33
N LYS A 125 14.41 -5.90 -1.19
CA LYS A 125 14.92 -6.66 -0.04
C LYS A 125 13.88 -7.67 0.47
N TYR A 126 12.63 -7.23 0.59
CA TYR A 126 11.54 -8.09 1.03
C TYR A 126 11.25 -9.20 0.01
N TYR A 127 11.27 -8.88 -1.29
CA TYR A 127 11.11 -9.85 -2.37
C TYR A 127 12.19 -10.93 -2.35
N ALA A 128 13.46 -10.55 -2.17
CA ALA A 128 14.56 -11.51 -2.07
C ALA A 128 14.37 -12.52 -0.92
N ALA A 129 13.75 -12.10 0.19
CA ALA A 129 13.50 -12.94 1.36
C ALA A 129 12.18 -13.73 1.29
N HIS A 130 11.15 -13.23 0.61
CA HIS A 130 9.78 -13.77 0.69
C HIS A 130 9.16 -14.16 -0.66
N GLY A 131 9.82 -13.87 -1.78
CA GLY A 131 9.33 -14.16 -3.13
C GLY A 131 8.13 -13.31 -3.59
N LYS A 132 7.81 -12.23 -2.86
CA LYS A 132 6.73 -11.27 -3.17
C LYS A 132 7.11 -9.87 -2.68
N PRO A 133 6.64 -8.78 -3.31
CA PRO A 133 7.00 -7.42 -2.88
C PRO A 133 6.31 -7.05 -1.55
N LEU A 134 6.87 -6.05 -0.87
CA LEU A 134 6.34 -5.56 0.40
C LEU A 134 5.01 -4.82 0.23
N PHE A 135 4.90 -4.00 -0.83
CA PHE A 135 3.71 -3.25 -1.21
C PHE A 135 3.09 -3.81 -2.49
N SER A 136 1.78 -3.62 -2.64
CA SER A 136 1.04 -3.99 -3.84
C SER A 136 1.21 -2.93 -4.94
N SER A 137 1.33 -1.66 -4.56
CA SER A 137 1.48 -0.52 -5.49
C SER A 137 2.01 0.73 -4.79
N HIS A 138 2.49 1.70 -5.58
CA HIS A 138 2.92 3.02 -5.14
C HIS A 138 2.29 4.09 -6.05
N MET A 139 2.07 5.30 -5.53
CA MET A 139 1.56 6.45 -6.30
C MET A 139 2.64 7.50 -6.49
N LEU A 140 2.92 7.84 -7.75
CA LEU A 140 3.58 9.09 -8.13
C LEU A 140 2.51 10.11 -8.51
N ASP A 141 2.54 11.27 -7.87
CA ASP A 141 1.68 12.41 -8.20
C ASP A 141 2.53 13.56 -8.73
N LEU A 142 2.87 13.48 -10.01
CA LEU A 142 3.61 14.52 -10.73
C LEU A 142 2.66 15.40 -11.54
N SER A 143 1.39 15.49 -11.14
CA SER A 143 0.35 16.22 -11.87
C SER A 143 0.57 17.74 -11.94
N ALA A 144 1.40 18.28 -11.03
CA ALA A 144 1.80 19.69 -11.04
C ALA A 144 2.97 19.99 -11.99
N ASP A 145 3.66 18.97 -12.49
CA ASP A 145 4.77 19.10 -13.44
C ASP A 145 4.27 18.94 -14.90
N PRO A 146 5.06 19.37 -15.92
CA PRO A 146 4.72 19.14 -17.32
C PRO A 146 4.41 17.67 -17.61
N ILE A 147 3.43 17.40 -18.46
CA ILE A 147 2.96 16.04 -18.75
C ILE A 147 4.08 15.15 -19.29
N GLU A 148 5.01 15.70 -20.06
CA GLU A 148 6.17 14.99 -20.57
C GLU A 148 7.10 14.53 -19.43
N PHE A 149 7.33 15.38 -18.43
CA PHE A 149 8.12 15.02 -17.25
C PHE A 149 7.41 13.94 -16.43
N ASN A 150 6.12 14.14 -16.15
CA ASN A 150 5.29 13.20 -15.40
C ASN A 150 5.33 11.79 -16.03
N LEU A 151 5.03 11.69 -17.32
CA LEU A 151 5.02 10.41 -18.03
C LEU A 151 6.42 9.78 -18.08
N SER A 152 7.47 10.58 -18.37
CA SER A 152 8.84 10.06 -18.45
C SER A 152 9.32 9.46 -17.14
N GLU A 153 8.92 10.07 -16.01
CA GLU A 153 9.37 9.61 -14.70
C GLU A 153 8.51 8.47 -14.15
N CYS A 154 7.25 8.34 -14.59
CA CYS A 154 6.43 7.16 -14.30
C CYS A 154 6.81 5.93 -15.16
N GLU A 155 7.44 6.13 -16.33
CA GLU A 155 7.88 5.04 -17.21
C GLU A 155 9.20 4.41 -16.76
N ARG A 156 10.08 5.20 -16.13
CA ARG A 156 11.41 4.78 -15.64
C ARG A 156 11.33 3.70 -14.57
#